data_AF-A0AAU5QNY6-F1
#
_entry.id   AF-A0AAU5QNY6-F1
#
_cell.length_a   1.000
_cell.length_b   1.000
_cell.length_c   1.000
_cell.angle_alpha   90.00
_cell.angle_beta   90.00
_cell.angle_gamma   90.00
#
_symmetry.space_group_name_H-M   'P 1'
#
loop_
_entity.id
_entity.type
_entity.pdbx_description
1 polymer ?
#
loop_
_entity_poly.entity_id
_entity_poly.type
_entity_poly.pdbx_seq_one_letter_code
_entity_poly.pdbx_strand_id
1 'polypeptide(L)'
;MGQVESLMLVRVVQTCPAYPSQWDAWTAGGQYLSLRYRHGAGCVERHPGPDIDTSDSWNEGLSELLTEWDDGTGSGVISLEAFLDTSGLALAPGASVG
;
A
#
# COMPACT_ATOMS: atom_id res chain seq x y z
N MET A 1 -1.23 10.95 -20.30
CA MET A 1 -0.99 11.70 -19.04
C MET A 1 -1.81 11.13 -17.87
N GLY A 2 -1.91 9.81 -17.69
CA GLY A 2 -2.94 9.24 -16.78
C GLY A 2 -2.53 8.10 -15.85
N GLN A 3 -1.23 7.78 -15.73
CA GLN A 3 -0.78 6.68 -14.84
C GLN A 3 -0.03 7.16 -13.60
N VAL A 4 0.60 8.34 -13.65
CA VAL A 4 1.39 8.87 -12.53
C VAL A 4 0.55 9.41 -11.37
N GLU A 5 -0.64 9.97 -11.63
CA GLU A 5 -1.52 10.45 -10.55
C GLU A 5 -2.17 9.31 -9.76
N SER A 6 -2.37 8.15 -10.39
CA SER A 6 -2.96 6.97 -9.74
C SER A 6 -2.02 6.32 -8.70
N LEU A 7 -0.73 6.66 -8.73
CA LEU A 7 0.30 6.12 -7.84
C LEU A 7 0.76 7.15 -6.79
N MET A 8 0.16 8.35 -6.78
CA MET A 8 0.42 9.37 -5.79
C MET A 8 -0.49 9.19 -4.57
N LEU A 9 0.14 8.89 -3.43
CA LEU A 9 -0.53 8.73 -2.14
C LEU A 9 -0.69 10.10 -1.48
N VAL A 10 -1.93 10.45 -1.14
CA VAL A 10 -2.26 11.68 -0.39
C VAL A 10 -2.30 11.44 1.11
N ARG A 11 -2.48 10.19 1.52
CA ARG A 11 -2.49 9.78 2.92
C ARG A 11 -1.90 8.39 3.04
N VAL A 12 -1.06 8.20 4.05
CA VAL A 12 -0.54 6.90 4.47
C VAL A 12 -0.63 6.82 5.99
N VAL A 13 -1.18 5.73 6.50
CA VAL A 13 -1.32 5.47 7.93
C VAL A 13 -0.69 4.14 8.24
N GLN A 14 0.28 4.11 9.14
CA GLN A 14 0.87 2.88 9.61
C GLN A 14 -0.08 2.15 10.56
N THR A 15 -0.53 0.96 10.17
CA THR A 15 -1.44 0.14 11.00
C THR A 15 -0.69 -0.85 11.86
N CYS A 16 0.41 -1.41 11.36
CA CYS A 16 1.29 -2.30 12.10
C CYS A 16 2.76 -2.00 11.75
N PRO A 17 3.60 -1.58 12.71
CA PRO A 17 5.03 -1.36 12.46
C PRO A 17 5.90 -2.62 12.60
N ALA A 18 5.29 -3.75 12.99
CA ALA A 18 6.00 -4.95 13.39
C ALA A 18 6.05 -5.98 12.24
N TYR A 19 5.63 -7.21 12.50
CA TYR A 19 5.70 -8.33 11.55
C TYR A 19 4.28 -8.89 11.32
N PRO A 20 3.61 -8.57 10.19
CA PRO A 20 4.08 -7.79 9.05
C PRO A 20 4.11 -6.28 9.31
N SER A 21 4.95 -5.56 8.57
CA SER A 21 4.81 -4.11 8.45
C SER A 21 3.66 -3.81 7.49
N GLN A 22 2.70 -3.02 7.95
CA GLN A 22 1.47 -2.73 7.21
C GLN A 22 1.13 -1.25 7.28
N TRP A 23 0.66 -0.73 6.13
CA TRP A 23 0.11 0.61 6.00
C TRP A 23 -1.16 0.57 5.18
N ASP A 24 -2.03 1.51 5.51
CA ASP A 24 -3.21 1.84 4.74
C ASP A 24 -2.91 3.15 4.00
N ALA A 25 -3.15 3.19 2.69
CA ALA A 25 -2.94 4.40 1.91
C ALA A 25 -4.11 4.75 1.01
N TRP A 26 -4.20 6.04 0.69
CA TRP A 26 -5.21 6.60 -0.18
C TRP A 26 -4.54 7.38 -1.30
N THR A 27 -4.97 7.13 -2.54
CA THR A 27 -4.55 7.91 -3.69
C THR A 27 -5.38 9.18 -3.83
N ALA A 28 -4.93 10.14 -4.63
CA ALA A 28 -5.68 11.36 -4.93
C ALA A 28 -7.07 11.09 -5.55
N GLY A 29 -7.24 9.95 -6.23
CA GLY A 29 -8.51 9.52 -6.81
C GLY A 29 -9.50 8.93 -5.79
N GLY A 30 -9.17 8.92 -4.50
CA GLY A 30 -9.99 8.27 -3.46
C GLY A 30 -9.85 6.74 -3.45
N GLN A 31 -8.86 6.20 -4.16
CA GLN A 31 -8.61 4.77 -4.17
C GLN A 31 -7.86 4.36 -2.90
N TYR A 32 -8.38 3.36 -2.21
CA TYR A 32 -7.72 2.74 -1.08
C TYR A 32 -6.72 1.66 -1.53
N LEU A 33 -5.54 1.66 -0.94
CA LEU A 33 -4.46 0.69 -1.11
C LEU A 33 -4.04 0.11 0.24
N SER A 34 -3.89 -1.21 0.29
CA SER A 34 -3.26 -1.93 1.40
C SER A 34 -1.81 -2.22 1.02
N LEU A 35 -0.87 -1.76 1.85
CA LEU A 35 0.56 -2.01 1.69
C LEU A 35 1.01 -2.97 2.78
N ARG A 36 1.59 -4.11 2.38
CA ARG A 36 2.02 -5.15 3.32
C ARG A 36 3.42 -5.62 2.98
N TYR A 37 4.27 -5.73 4.00
CA TYR A 37 5.61 -6.28 3.88
C TYR A 37 5.82 -7.42 4.89
N ARG A 38 6.22 -8.60 4.40
CA ARG A 38 6.53 -9.78 5.21
C ARG A 38 7.52 -10.69 4.49
N HIS A 39 8.41 -11.35 5.23
CA HIS A 39 9.35 -12.35 4.68
C HIS A 39 10.18 -11.87 3.48
N GLY A 40 10.54 -10.59 3.40
CA GLY A 40 11.25 -10.00 2.25
C GLY A 40 10.32 -9.63 1.09
N ALA A 41 9.03 -9.95 1.20
CA ALA A 41 8.05 -9.71 0.16
C ALA A 41 7.18 -8.50 0.48
N GLY A 42 7.09 -7.57 -0.47
CA GLY A 42 6.17 -6.44 -0.43
C GLY A 42 5.01 -6.65 -1.39
N CYS A 43 3.81 -6.31 -0.95
CA CYS A 43 2.58 -6.42 -1.72
C CYS A 43 1.79 -5.11 -1.61
N VAL A 44 1.28 -4.63 -2.76
CA VAL A 44 0.35 -3.51 -2.85
C VAL A 44 -0.95 -4.01 -3.46
N GLU A 45 -2.01 -3.95 -2.69
CA GLU A 45 -3.35 -4.41 -3.08
C GLU A 45 -4.31 -3.24 -3.15
N ARG A 46 -5.06 -3.15 -4.25
CA ARG A 46 -6.14 -2.17 -4.41
C ARG A 46 -7.44 -2.76 -3.88
N HIS A 47 -8.08 -2.05 -2.95
CA HIS A 47 -9.40 -2.46 -2.46
C HIS A 47 -10.50 -2.02 -3.45
N PRO A 48 -11.53 -2.84 -3.72
CA PRO A 48 -12.61 -2.50 -4.64
C PRO A 48 -13.50 -1.34 -4.16
N GLY A 49 -13.53 -1.05 -2.85
CA GLY A 49 -14.33 0.01 -2.26
C GLY A 49 -13.49 1.14 -1.64
N PRO A 50 -14.06 2.35 -1.48
CA PRO A 50 -13.39 3.49 -0.83
C PRO A 50 -13.23 3.32 0.69
N ASP A 51 -13.96 2.38 1.29
CA ASP A 51 -14.00 2.14 2.74
C ASP A 51 -13.24 0.86 3.14
N ILE A 52 -12.51 0.95 4.25
CA ILE A 52 -11.83 -0.17 4.93
C ILE A 52 -12.84 -1.17 5.52
N ASP A 53 -14.06 -0.72 5.82
CA ASP A 53 -14.95 -1.33 6.82
C ASP A 53 -15.78 -2.54 6.33
N THR A 54 -15.69 -2.93 5.07
CA THR A 54 -16.40 -4.13 4.59
C THR A 54 -15.43 -5.31 4.48
N SER A 55 -15.32 -6.07 5.57
CA SER A 55 -14.58 -7.35 5.61
C SER A 55 -15.01 -8.33 4.51
N ASP A 56 -16.23 -8.22 3.99
CA ASP A 56 -16.74 -8.99 2.85
C ASP A 56 -16.05 -8.61 1.52
N SER A 57 -15.67 -7.34 1.33
CA SER A 57 -15.10 -6.84 0.07
C SER A 57 -13.66 -7.32 -0.19
N TRP A 58 -12.92 -7.69 0.85
CA TRP A 58 -11.61 -8.37 0.71
C TRP A 58 -11.75 -9.85 0.33
N ASN A 59 -12.82 -10.52 0.79
CA ASN A 59 -13.02 -11.96 0.62
C ASN A 59 -13.70 -12.34 -0.70
N GLU A 60 -14.39 -11.41 -1.35
CA GLU A 60 -15.01 -11.64 -2.68
C GLU A 60 -13.99 -11.70 -3.83
N GLY A 61 -12.69 -11.60 -3.56
CA GLY A 61 -11.63 -11.67 -4.60
C GLY A 61 -11.64 -10.49 -5.56
N LEU A 62 -12.24 -9.37 -5.15
CA LEU A 62 -12.33 -8.12 -5.91
C LEU A 62 -11.13 -7.20 -5.66
N SER A 63 -10.23 -7.56 -4.74
CA SER A 63 -8.95 -6.89 -4.54
C SER A 63 -8.02 -7.16 -5.73
N GLU A 64 -7.44 -6.09 -6.27
CA GLU A 64 -6.52 -6.17 -7.39
C GLU A 64 -5.08 -6.04 -6.87
N LEU A 65 -4.25 -7.06 -7.07
CA LEU A 65 -2.83 -6.98 -6.79
C LEU A 65 -2.17 -6.05 -7.81
N LEU A 66 -1.70 -4.89 -7.37
CA LEU A 66 -1.04 -3.91 -8.23
C LEU A 66 0.44 -4.24 -8.41
N THR A 67 1.10 -4.66 -7.33
CA THR A 67 2.53 -4.92 -7.32
C THR A 67 2.86 -5.92 -6.22
N GLU A 68 3.70 -6.90 -6.56
CA GLU A 68 4.33 -7.82 -5.62
C GLU A 68 5.81 -7.94 -5.98
N TRP A 69 6.67 -7.94 -4.98
CA TRP A 69 8.11 -8.14 -5.14
C TRP A 69 8.67 -8.90 -3.95
N ASP A 70 9.86 -9.47 -4.15
CA ASP A 70 10.69 -10.06 -3.12
C ASP A 70 12.08 -9.41 -3.19
N ASP A 71 12.55 -8.86 -2.06
CA ASP A 71 13.87 -8.23 -1.97
C ASP A 71 14.98 -9.22 -1.55
N GLY A 72 14.62 -10.45 -1.22
CA GLY A 72 15.54 -11.52 -0.84
C GLY A 72 16.09 -11.46 0.59
N THR A 73 15.76 -10.45 1.39
CA THR A 73 16.25 -10.35 2.79
C THR A 73 15.54 -11.28 3.76
N GLY A 74 14.29 -11.67 3.47
CA GLY A 74 13.46 -12.40 4.45
C GLY A 74 12.99 -11.53 5.64
N SER A 75 13.21 -10.22 5.61
CA SER A 75 12.81 -9.30 6.69
C SER A 75 11.28 -9.15 6.76
N GLY A 76 10.72 -8.75 7.89
CA GLY A 76 9.32 -8.26 7.90
C GLY A 76 9.19 -6.85 8.42
N VAL A 77 10.31 -6.15 8.56
CA VAL A 77 10.35 -4.72 8.82
C VAL A 77 11.02 -4.03 7.65
N ILE A 78 10.38 -2.99 7.16
CA ILE A 78 10.89 -2.08 6.13
C ILE A 78 10.38 -0.68 6.45
N SER A 79 11.18 0.34 6.15
CA SER A 79 10.74 1.73 6.26
C SER A 79 9.73 2.05 5.15
N LEU A 80 8.77 2.94 5.44
CA LEU A 80 7.79 3.37 4.44
C LEU A 80 8.48 3.92 3.17
N GLU A 81 9.52 4.73 3.32
CA GLU A 81 10.28 5.30 2.19
C GLU A 81 10.85 4.22 1.26
N ALA A 82 11.49 3.19 1.84
CA ALA A 82 12.04 2.07 1.08
C ALA A 82 10.94 1.21 0.43
N PHE A 83 9.81 1.05 1.11
CA PHE A 83 8.66 0.35 0.56
C PHE A 83 8.12 1.08 -0.68
N LEU A 84 7.91 2.40 -0.59
CA LEU A 84 7.37 3.22 -1.68
C LEU A 84 8.32 3.26 -2.90
N ASP A 85 9.62 3.40 -2.66
CA ASP A 85 10.64 3.37 -3.71
C ASP A 85 10.61 2.03 -4.47
N THR A 86 10.56 0.92 -3.74
CA THR A 86 10.54 -0.42 -4.35
C THR A 86 9.22 -0.70 -5.08
N SER A 87 8.10 -0.19 -4.57
CA SER A 87 6.78 -0.37 -5.17
C SER A 87 6.50 0.59 -6.33
N GLY A 88 7.37 1.57 -6.58
CA GLY A 88 7.13 2.65 -7.54
C GLY A 88 5.97 3.59 -7.15
N LEU A 89 5.63 3.65 -5.86
CA LEU A 89 4.63 4.59 -5.32
C LEU A 89 5.33 5.88 -4.87
N ALA A 90 4.60 6.99 -4.93
CA ALA A 90 5.13 8.28 -4.48
C ALA A 90 4.15 8.98 -3.56
N LEU A 91 4.67 9.78 -2.63
CA LEU A 91 3.85 10.68 -1.84
C LEU A 91 3.51 11.93 -2.66
N ALA A 92 2.25 12.34 -2.64
CA ALA A 92 1.83 13.64 -3.17
C ALA A 92 2.46 14.79 -2.34
N PRO A 93 2.67 15.97 -2.93
CA PRO A 93 3.08 17.15 -2.16
C PRO A 93 2.03 17.47 -1.09
N GLY A 94 2.44 17.49 0.18
CA GLY A 94 1.54 17.70 1.31
C GLY A 94 0.79 16.43 1.78
N ALA A 95 1.21 15.25 1.33
CA ALA A 95 0.64 13.99 1.81
C ALA A 95 0.78 13.85 3.33
N SER A 96 -0.27 13.35 3.96
CA SER A 96 -0.27 13.07 5.40
C SER A 96 0.28 11.68 5.66
N VAL A 97 1.37 11.59 6.43
CA VAL A 97 1.98 10.33 6.86
C VAL A 97 1.89 10.27 8.38
N GLY A 98 1.35 9.18 8.93
CA GLY A 98 1.16 8.98 10.37
C GLY A 98 1.23 7.54 10.80
#